data_AF-A9FDY2-F1
#
_entry.id   AF-A9FDY2-F1
#
_cell.length_a   1.000
_cell.length_b   1.000
_cell.length_c   1.000
_cell.angle_alpha   90.00
_cell.angle_beta   90.00
_cell.angle_gamma   90.00
#
_symmetry.space_group_name_H-M   'P 1'
#
loop_
_entity.id
_entity.type
_entity.pdbx_description
1 polymer ?
#
loop_
_entity_poly.entity_id
_entity_poly.type
_entity_poly.pdbx_seq_one_letter_code
_entity_poly.pdbx_strand_id
1 'polypeptide(L)'
;MLVATDIQPAGIGQGTYSWTTSSQRLRVEAPSTGHVVTVRAGPVPNAAPEIGEVVEVTRTQPGCAPITRHVLIWIQKCKLFRLAQERIIAIATDPALRSTTPTATVPDPLLPGGHALSFGQDISFSTGRAQPHGPSVGSTTAVLEPKMRELLSWFASNDTHGKARRLFKAFLVPQTAVSFWSDPHLTAAAETHPNITSFVHRALSAPNSPERAAGGTRIHQALETAGWDINAAVAPTDLGVPAFNRGSDILLTEDYSNGLTVMVDGVQHVIVVAKDYHYDRCAREYYIRLEYVFYDVFGLDDIDLRRFGADGWPDTIPAEGFTAWWQLQHQHGYAPLITRIAFEREFRVPVP
;
A
#
# COMPACT_ATOMS: atom_id res chain seq x y z
N MET A 1 -7.89 13.32 26.00
CA MET A 1 -7.36 14.66 26.29
C MET A 1 -8.51 15.64 26.11
N LEU A 2 -8.83 16.50 27.09
CA LEU A 2 -9.90 17.49 26.95
C LEU A 2 -9.37 18.69 26.19
N VAL A 3 -10.09 19.13 25.16
CA VAL A 3 -9.89 20.45 24.56
C VAL A 3 -11.05 21.31 25.04
N ALA A 4 -10.80 22.14 26.04
CA ALA A 4 -11.71 23.22 26.39
C ALA A 4 -11.35 24.40 25.48
N THR A 5 -12.24 24.77 24.56
CA THR A 5 -12.09 26.00 23.78
C THR A 5 -12.12 27.18 24.74
N ASP A 6 -11.16 28.10 24.62
CA ASP A 6 -11.04 29.30 25.46
C ASP A 6 -12.35 30.11 25.40
N ILE A 7 -13.09 30.12 26.51
CA ILE A 7 -14.36 30.84 26.62
C ILE A 7 -14.04 32.19 27.23
N GLN A 8 -13.63 33.15 26.40
CA GLN A 8 -13.66 34.56 26.78
C GLN A 8 -15.12 34.99 26.82
N PRO A 9 -15.71 35.27 28.00
CA PRO A 9 -17.04 35.84 28.04
C PRO A 9 -16.95 37.26 27.48
N ALA A 10 -17.70 37.54 26.42
CA ALA A 10 -17.84 38.91 25.93
C ALA A 10 -18.37 39.82 27.06
N GLY A 11 -17.51 40.74 27.52
CA GLY A 11 -17.79 41.73 28.56
C GLY A 11 -17.43 41.31 29.98
N ILE A 12 -16.14 41.39 30.35
CA ILE A 12 -15.65 41.11 31.70
C ILE A 12 -15.50 42.45 32.46
N GLY A 13 -16.36 42.69 33.44
CA GLY A 13 -16.26 43.84 34.37
C GLY A 13 -15.56 43.46 35.68
N GLN A 14 -15.22 44.44 36.51
CA GLN A 14 -14.66 44.17 37.85
C GLN A 14 -15.67 43.41 38.73
N GLY A 15 -15.20 42.50 39.57
CA GLY A 15 -16.03 41.68 40.47
C GLY A 15 -15.40 40.35 40.84
N THR A 16 -16.05 39.63 41.76
CA THR A 16 -15.68 38.26 42.15
C THR A 16 -16.47 37.26 41.30
N TYR A 17 -15.81 36.21 40.85
CA TYR A 17 -16.39 35.20 39.97
C TYR A 17 -16.45 33.86 40.69
N SER A 18 -17.61 33.20 40.65
CA SER A 18 -17.76 31.81 41.07
C SER A 18 -18.21 30.95 39.89
N TRP A 19 -17.70 29.72 39.88
CA TRP A 19 -17.90 28.77 38.79
C TRP A 19 -18.45 27.48 39.37
N THR A 20 -19.61 27.04 38.91
CA THR A 20 -20.27 25.82 39.39
C THR A 20 -20.74 24.97 38.22
N THR A 21 -20.83 23.66 38.44
CA THR A 21 -21.46 22.74 37.48
C THR A 21 -22.21 21.67 38.26
N SER A 22 -23.40 21.31 37.76
CA SER A 22 -24.14 20.14 38.22
C SER A 22 -23.72 18.86 37.48
N SER A 23 -22.84 18.99 36.48
CA SER A 23 -22.36 17.86 35.68
C SER A 23 -21.46 16.95 36.49
N GLN A 24 -21.79 15.66 36.56
CA GLN A 24 -20.88 14.62 37.06
C GLN A 24 -19.76 14.28 36.05
N ARG A 25 -19.81 14.85 34.84
CA ARG A 25 -18.84 14.62 33.76
C ARG A 25 -17.77 15.70 33.69
N LEU A 26 -17.96 16.81 34.39
CA LEU A 26 -16.99 17.88 34.54
C LEU A 26 -16.53 18.01 35.99
N ARG A 27 -15.31 18.49 36.15
CA ARG A 27 -14.82 19.03 37.41
C ARG A 27 -14.30 20.43 37.15
N VAL A 28 -14.84 21.39 37.88
CA VAL A 28 -14.41 22.79 37.82
C VAL A 28 -13.36 23.01 38.90
N GLU A 29 -12.16 23.36 38.49
CA GLU A 29 -11.05 23.73 39.37
C GLU A 29 -10.89 25.26 39.28
N ALA A 30 -11.56 25.96 40.18
CA ALA A 30 -11.48 27.41 40.27
C ALA A 30 -10.28 27.83 41.13
N PRO A 31 -9.37 28.69 40.65
CA PRO A 31 -8.53 29.47 41.55
C PRO A 31 -9.44 30.43 42.35
N SER A 32 -9.13 30.65 43.62
CA SER A 32 -9.90 31.47 44.57
C SER A 32 -10.06 32.94 44.15
N THR A 33 -9.32 33.39 43.14
CA THR A 33 -9.39 34.73 42.56
C THR A 33 -8.95 34.67 41.09
N GLY A 34 -9.88 34.80 40.14
CA GLY A 34 -9.54 34.89 38.71
C GLY A 34 -10.73 34.81 37.77
N HIS A 35 -10.59 35.39 36.58
CA HIS A 35 -11.56 35.31 35.49
C HIS A 35 -11.37 34.07 34.59
N VAL A 36 -10.37 33.24 34.91
CA VAL A 36 -10.00 32.02 34.19
C VAL A 36 -10.26 30.82 35.10
N VAL A 37 -10.90 29.79 34.57
CA VAL A 37 -11.21 28.56 35.28
C VAL A 37 -10.62 27.37 34.54
N THR A 38 -10.09 26.39 35.27
CA THR A 38 -9.68 25.12 34.65
C THR A 38 -10.84 24.13 34.75
N VAL A 39 -11.19 23.49 33.64
CA VAL A 39 -12.22 22.46 33.61
C VAL A 39 -11.58 21.12 33.23
N ARG A 40 -11.83 20.09 34.02
CA ARG A 40 -11.35 18.72 33.80
C ARG A 40 -12.51 17.74 33.59
N ALA A 41 -12.22 16.56 33.06
CA ALA A 41 -13.17 15.46 33.05
C ALA A 41 -13.45 15.01 34.50
N GLY A 42 -14.72 14.83 34.80
CA GLY A 42 -15.21 14.18 36.00
C GLY A 42 -15.06 12.65 35.95
N PRO A 43 -15.52 11.94 36.99
CA PRO A 43 -15.34 10.49 37.15
C PRO A 43 -16.11 9.64 36.13
N VAL A 44 -17.08 10.19 35.40
CA VAL A 44 -17.92 9.47 34.43
C VAL A 44 -17.95 10.19 33.07
N PRO A 45 -16.83 10.19 32.31
CA PRO A 45 -16.82 10.77 30.96
C PRO A 45 -17.70 9.92 30.03
N ASN A 46 -18.77 10.50 29.46
CA ASN A 46 -19.74 9.75 28.67
C ASN A 46 -19.40 9.69 27.17
N ALA A 47 -19.96 8.70 26.48
CA ALA A 47 -19.68 8.33 25.08
C ALA A 47 -20.49 9.11 24.02
N ALA A 48 -21.38 10.02 24.42
CA ALA A 48 -22.33 10.69 23.54
C ALA A 48 -21.86 12.11 23.15
N PRO A 49 -21.75 12.43 21.84
CA PRO A 49 -21.12 13.67 21.37
C PRO A 49 -22.01 14.93 21.34
N GLU A 50 -23.26 14.89 21.81
CA GLU A 50 -24.26 15.92 21.41
C GLU A 50 -24.87 16.79 22.51
N ILE A 51 -24.67 16.50 23.80
CA ILE A 51 -25.20 17.35 24.88
C ILE A 51 -24.04 18.08 25.54
N GLY A 52 -23.92 19.38 25.26
CA GLY A 52 -23.00 20.26 25.99
C GLY A 52 -23.31 20.26 27.49
N GLU A 53 -22.29 20.14 28.31
CA GLU A 53 -22.35 20.22 29.76
C GLU A 53 -22.37 21.70 30.18
N VAL A 54 -23.18 22.07 31.16
CA VAL A 54 -23.31 23.47 31.57
C VAL A 54 -22.36 23.78 32.73
N VAL A 55 -21.59 24.85 32.58
CA VAL A 55 -20.91 25.54 33.68
C VAL A 55 -21.61 26.87 33.90
N GLU A 56 -22.07 27.09 35.13
CA GLU A 56 -22.65 28.36 35.56
C GLU A 56 -21.54 29.27 36.05
N VAL A 57 -21.59 30.52 35.61
CA VAL A 57 -20.64 31.57 35.97
C VAL A 57 -21.42 32.69 36.63
N THR A 58 -21.16 32.93 37.90
CA THR A 58 -21.81 34.03 38.64
C THR A 58 -20.79 35.10 38.97
N ARG A 59 -21.06 36.33 38.54
CA ARG A 59 -20.30 37.52 38.91
C ARG A 59 -21.02 38.26 40.03
N THR A 60 -20.31 38.57 41.11
CA THR A 60 -20.78 39.42 42.21
C THR A 60 -19.93 40.69 42.31
N GLN A 61 -20.58 41.82 42.57
CA GLN A 61 -19.94 43.11 42.79
C GLN A 61 -20.71 43.86 43.89
N PRO A 62 -20.03 44.53 44.85
CA PRO A 62 -20.69 45.31 45.88
C PRO A 62 -21.63 46.37 45.27
N GLY A 63 -22.86 46.44 45.75
CA GLY A 63 -23.87 47.40 45.26
C GLY A 63 -24.54 47.02 43.93
N CYS A 64 -24.28 45.83 43.39
CA CYS A 64 -24.95 45.31 42.19
C CYS A 64 -25.60 43.95 42.45
N ALA A 65 -26.70 43.67 41.75
CA ALA A 65 -27.26 42.33 41.73
C ALA A 65 -26.28 41.34 41.05
N PRO A 66 -26.17 40.09 41.52
CA PRO A 66 -25.37 39.07 40.86
C PRO A 66 -25.82 38.84 39.42
N ILE A 67 -24.86 38.59 38.53
CA ILE A 67 -25.13 38.22 37.13
C ILE A 67 -24.67 36.79 36.92
N THR A 68 -25.59 35.91 36.52
CA THR A 68 -25.30 34.53 36.17
C THR A 68 -25.36 34.32 34.67
N ARG A 69 -24.37 33.61 34.12
CA ARG A 69 -24.35 33.16 32.72
C ARG A 69 -24.10 31.67 32.65
N HIS A 70 -24.65 31.03 31.62
CA HIS A 70 -24.43 29.62 31.34
C HIS A 70 -23.43 29.48 30.21
N VAL A 71 -22.42 28.67 30.44
CA VAL A 71 -21.35 28.35 29.51
C VAL A 71 -21.48 26.87 29.13
N LEU A 72 -21.64 26.60 27.85
CA LEU A 72 -21.73 25.23 27.34
C LEU A 72 -20.32 24.70 27.05
N ILE A 73 -20.00 23.55 27.62
CA ILE A 73 -18.73 22.84 27.46
C ILE A 73 -18.98 21.49 26.80
N TRP A 74 -18.23 21.18 25.76
CA TRP A 74 -18.37 19.93 25.02
C TRP A 74 -17.26 18.96 25.42
N ILE A 75 -17.61 17.79 25.95
CA ILE A 75 -16.65 16.72 26.23
C ILE A 75 -16.76 15.68 25.11
N GLN A 76 -15.69 15.53 24.34
CA GLN A 76 -15.62 14.45 23.36
C GLN A 76 -14.76 13.31 23.91
N LYS A 77 -15.33 12.09 23.94
CA LYS A 77 -14.55 10.88 24.15
C LYS A 77 -13.70 10.66 22.89
N CYS A 78 -12.38 10.81 23.01
CA CYS A 78 -11.47 10.52 21.91
C CYS A 78 -11.63 9.04 21.56
N LYS A 79 -12.27 8.75 20.42
CA LYS A 79 -12.37 7.38 19.91
C LYS A 79 -11.01 7.06 19.30
N LEU A 80 -10.33 6.09 19.90
CA LEU A 80 -9.05 5.58 19.42
C LEU A 80 -9.32 4.23 18.77
N PHE A 81 -9.14 4.17 17.45
CA PHE A 81 -9.05 2.88 16.77
C PHE A 81 -7.59 2.51 16.60
N ARG A 82 -7.30 1.23 16.80
CA ARG A 82 -5.98 0.65 16.59
C ARG A 82 -6.11 -0.57 15.71
N LEU A 83 -5.06 -0.86 14.98
CA LEU A 83 -4.92 -2.14 14.31
C LEU A 83 -4.84 -3.26 15.35
N ALA A 84 -5.72 -4.26 15.26
CA ALA A 84 -5.68 -5.40 16.17
C ALA A 84 -4.56 -6.39 15.79
N GLN A 85 -4.38 -6.62 14.50
CA GLN A 85 -3.36 -7.46 13.90
C GLN A 85 -3.09 -6.99 12.47
N GLU A 86 -1.93 -7.31 11.92
CA GLU A 86 -1.64 -7.03 10.51
C GLU A 86 -2.74 -7.57 9.60
N ARG A 87 -3.15 -6.75 8.63
CA ARG A 87 -4.23 -7.14 7.71
C ARG A 87 -3.99 -6.59 6.33
N ILE A 88 -4.44 -7.35 5.34
CA ILE A 88 -4.57 -6.84 3.98
C ILE A 88 -5.65 -5.75 4.00
N ILE A 89 -5.25 -4.54 3.59
CA ILE A 89 -6.11 -3.36 3.56
C ILE A 89 -6.38 -2.88 2.14
N ALA A 90 -5.69 -3.42 1.13
CA ALA A 90 -6.06 -3.30 -0.28
C ALA A 90 -5.41 -4.40 -1.11
N ILE A 91 -6.03 -4.70 -2.26
CA ILE A 91 -5.53 -5.65 -3.26
C ILE A 91 -5.63 -4.98 -4.63
N ALA A 92 -4.67 -5.23 -5.50
CA ALA A 92 -4.75 -4.95 -6.92
C ALA A 92 -4.33 -6.20 -7.70
N THR A 93 -4.94 -6.41 -8.84
CA THR A 93 -4.61 -7.53 -9.72
C THR A 93 -4.81 -7.08 -11.15
N ASP A 94 -3.86 -7.42 -12.01
CA ASP A 94 -3.92 -7.14 -13.44
C ASP A 94 -5.26 -7.63 -14.01
N PRO A 95 -6.04 -6.75 -14.66
CA PRO A 95 -7.27 -7.13 -15.35
C PRO A 95 -7.12 -8.31 -16.31
N ALA A 96 -5.97 -8.49 -16.96
CA ALA A 96 -5.74 -9.62 -17.86
C ALA A 96 -5.93 -10.96 -17.13
N LEU A 97 -5.40 -11.08 -15.90
CA LEU A 97 -5.55 -12.27 -15.06
C LEU A 97 -6.99 -12.53 -14.60
N ARG A 98 -7.84 -11.51 -14.54
CA ARG A 98 -9.27 -11.67 -14.16
C ARG A 98 -10.08 -12.33 -15.27
N SER A 99 -9.64 -12.20 -16.52
CA SER A 99 -10.34 -12.71 -17.69
C SER A 99 -9.93 -14.14 -18.07
N THR A 100 -8.84 -14.63 -17.50
CA THR A 100 -8.30 -15.97 -17.72
C THR A 100 -8.57 -16.87 -16.52
N THR A 101 -8.80 -18.16 -16.75
CA THR A 101 -8.83 -19.14 -15.66
C THR A 101 -7.42 -19.25 -15.06
N PRO A 102 -7.23 -19.04 -13.75
CA PRO A 102 -5.92 -19.19 -13.11
C PRO A 102 -5.36 -20.60 -13.34
N THR A 103 -4.07 -20.68 -13.68
CA THR A 103 -3.40 -21.97 -13.87
C THR A 103 -2.86 -22.51 -12.55
N ALA A 104 -2.43 -21.60 -11.66
CA ALA A 104 -1.91 -21.95 -10.36
C ALA A 104 -2.28 -20.90 -9.32
N THR A 105 -2.41 -21.36 -8.08
CA THR A 105 -2.60 -20.54 -6.90
C THR A 105 -1.46 -20.79 -5.93
N VAL A 106 -0.70 -19.76 -5.58
CA VAL A 106 0.48 -19.87 -4.73
C VAL A 106 0.29 -19.03 -3.45
N PRO A 107 0.29 -19.64 -2.26
CA PRO A 107 0.22 -18.90 -1.00
C PRO A 107 1.55 -18.18 -0.72
N ASP A 108 1.50 -16.89 -0.37
CA ASP A 108 2.64 -16.20 0.22
C ASP A 108 2.55 -16.31 1.76
N PRO A 109 3.42 -17.09 2.41
CA PRO A 109 3.40 -17.27 3.86
C PRO A 109 3.75 -16.00 4.64
N LEU A 110 4.31 -14.97 3.98
CA LEU A 110 4.64 -13.69 4.59
C LEU A 110 3.44 -12.73 4.64
N LEU A 111 2.35 -13.04 3.92
CA LEU A 111 1.13 -12.25 3.98
C LEU A 111 0.22 -12.70 5.14
N PRO A 112 -0.57 -11.78 5.74
CA PRO A 112 -1.55 -12.14 6.76
C PRO A 112 -2.48 -13.26 6.28
N GLY A 113 -2.55 -14.35 7.06
CA GLY A 113 -3.38 -15.51 6.75
C GLY A 113 -2.88 -16.38 5.59
N GLY A 114 -1.65 -16.18 5.10
CA GLY A 114 -1.10 -16.95 3.97
C GLY A 114 -1.86 -16.72 2.67
N HIS A 115 -2.24 -15.46 2.41
CA HIS A 115 -3.04 -15.08 1.26
C HIS A 115 -2.46 -15.65 -0.05
N ALA A 116 -3.33 -16.26 -0.85
CA ALA A 116 -2.92 -16.95 -2.06
C ALA A 116 -3.17 -16.10 -3.31
N LEU A 117 -2.16 -16.06 -4.16
CA LEU A 117 -2.12 -15.30 -5.40
C LEU A 117 -2.44 -16.23 -6.57
N SER A 118 -3.21 -15.75 -7.55
CA SER A 118 -3.67 -16.53 -8.69
C SER A 118 -3.00 -16.04 -9.97
N PHE A 119 -2.24 -16.91 -10.61
CA PHE A 119 -1.37 -16.56 -11.74
C PHE A 119 -1.84 -17.17 -13.06
N GLY A 120 -1.36 -16.58 -14.16
CA GLY A 120 -1.66 -16.95 -15.53
C GLY A 120 -0.95 -18.22 -16.00
N GLN A 121 -0.70 -18.35 -17.30
CA GLN A 121 0.00 -19.50 -17.88
C GLN A 121 1.53 -19.40 -17.73
N ASP A 122 2.05 -18.18 -17.64
CA ASP A 122 3.45 -17.83 -17.40
C ASP A 122 4.10 -18.53 -16.19
N ILE A 123 3.29 -18.88 -15.17
CA ILE A 123 3.73 -19.64 -14.00
C ILE A 123 3.89 -21.16 -14.24
N SER A 124 3.37 -21.67 -15.35
CA SER A 124 3.38 -23.11 -15.66
C SER A 124 4.72 -23.58 -16.22
N PHE A 125 5.10 -24.83 -15.98
CA PHE A 125 6.32 -25.41 -16.53
C PHE A 125 6.16 -26.92 -16.71
N SER A 126 6.97 -27.51 -17.57
CA SER A 126 6.85 -28.92 -17.94
C SER A 126 8.14 -29.48 -18.54
N THR A 127 8.15 -30.78 -18.78
CA THR A 127 9.20 -31.44 -19.56
C THR A 127 8.63 -31.98 -20.87
N GLY A 128 9.39 -31.85 -21.96
CA GLY A 128 9.05 -32.42 -23.27
C GLY A 128 7.86 -31.77 -24.00
N ARG A 129 7.40 -30.58 -23.62
CA ARG A 129 6.30 -29.89 -24.31
C ARG A 129 6.70 -29.45 -25.72
N ALA A 130 5.92 -29.81 -26.73
CA ALA A 130 6.15 -29.36 -28.09
C ALA A 130 6.04 -27.83 -28.18
N GLN A 131 6.98 -27.19 -28.89
CA GLN A 131 6.97 -25.74 -29.10
C GLN A 131 5.79 -25.35 -30.02
N PRO A 132 4.89 -24.46 -29.59
CA PRO A 132 3.70 -24.14 -30.36
C PRO A 132 3.98 -23.22 -31.57
N HIS A 133 5.09 -22.48 -31.57
CA HIS A 133 5.42 -21.46 -32.56
C HIS A 133 6.90 -21.50 -32.93
N GLY A 134 7.26 -21.22 -34.19
CA GLY A 134 8.64 -21.04 -34.67
C GLY A 134 9.61 -22.22 -34.47
N PRO A 135 10.88 -22.07 -34.90
CA PRO A 135 11.89 -23.10 -34.74
C PRO A 135 12.43 -23.16 -33.31
N SER A 136 12.90 -24.35 -32.92
CA SER A 136 13.72 -24.52 -31.72
C SER A 136 15.08 -23.82 -31.89
N VAL A 137 15.62 -23.25 -30.82
CA VAL A 137 16.95 -22.61 -30.81
C VAL A 137 18.01 -23.45 -30.10
N GLY A 138 17.67 -24.67 -29.69
CA GLY A 138 18.57 -25.60 -29.03
C GLY A 138 17.81 -26.78 -28.40
N SER A 139 18.49 -27.91 -28.20
CA SER A 139 17.90 -29.15 -27.66
C SER A 139 18.43 -29.58 -26.29
N THR A 140 19.42 -28.85 -25.75
CA THR A 140 20.02 -29.15 -24.45
C THR A 140 20.12 -27.88 -23.62
N THR A 141 20.02 -28.02 -22.30
CA THR A 141 20.14 -26.90 -21.37
C THR A 141 21.48 -26.17 -21.53
N ALA A 142 22.57 -26.90 -21.77
CA ALA A 142 23.89 -26.34 -22.02
C ALA A 142 23.95 -25.38 -23.24
N VAL A 143 23.07 -25.57 -24.23
CA VAL A 143 22.94 -24.67 -25.39
C VAL A 143 21.96 -23.53 -25.12
N LEU A 144 20.88 -23.80 -24.40
CA LEU A 144 19.81 -22.84 -24.15
C LEU A 144 20.16 -21.80 -23.09
N GLU A 145 20.84 -22.19 -22.01
CA GLU A 145 21.16 -21.27 -20.91
C GLU A 145 22.01 -20.06 -21.37
N PRO A 146 23.08 -20.22 -22.17
CA PRO A 146 23.81 -19.07 -22.70
C PRO A 146 22.94 -18.15 -23.54
N LYS A 147 22.05 -18.70 -24.39
CA LYS A 147 21.15 -17.91 -25.24
C LYS A 147 20.17 -17.09 -24.41
N MET A 148 19.57 -17.68 -23.37
CA MET A 148 18.73 -16.93 -22.44
C MET A 148 19.52 -15.81 -21.77
N ARG A 149 20.76 -16.07 -21.34
CA ARG A 149 21.61 -15.04 -20.69
C ARG A 149 21.96 -13.87 -21.60
N GLU A 150 21.96 -14.04 -22.92
CA GLU A 150 22.17 -12.92 -23.85
C GLU A 150 21.10 -11.84 -23.73
N LEU A 151 19.90 -12.15 -23.22
CA LEU A 151 18.89 -11.12 -22.91
C LEU A 151 19.41 -10.04 -21.94
N LEU A 152 20.38 -10.38 -21.07
CA LEU A 152 20.98 -9.42 -20.15
C LEU A 152 21.79 -8.33 -20.88
N SER A 153 22.38 -8.63 -22.03
CA SER A 153 23.14 -7.61 -22.79
C SER A 153 22.23 -6.57 -23.45
N TRP A 154 20.95 -6.90 -23.63
CA TRP A 154 19.93 -6.04 -24.20
C TRP A 154 19.14 -5.30 -23.11
N PHE A 155 18.50 -6.06 -22.22
CA PHE A 155 17.53 -5.53 -21.26
C PHE A 155 18.13 -5.12 -19.92
N ALA A 156 19.40 -5.45 -19.67
CA ALA A 156 20.08 -5.18 -18.41
C ALA A 156 21.50 -4.59 -18.62
N SER A 157 21.76 -3.97 -19.77
CA SER A 157 23.04 -3.33 -20.08
C SER A 157 23.42 -2.21 -19.11
N ASN A 158 22.41 -1.51 -18.57
CA ASN A 158 22.55 -0.45 -17.57
C ASN A 158 22.19 -0.92 -16.15
N ASP A 159 22.08 -2.24 -15.91
CA ASP A 159 21.85 -2.77 -14.56
C ASP A 159 23.15 -2.77 -13.73
N THR A 160 23.49 -1.60 -13.18
CA THR A 160 24.72 -1.37 -12.40
C THR A 160 24.81 -2.21 -11.12
N HIS A 161 23.68 -2.69 -10.61
CA HIS A 161 23.61 -3.51 -9.39
C HIS A 161 23.49 -5.01 -9.66
N GLY A 162 23.38 -5.43 -10.93
CA GLY A 162 23.32 -6.84 -11.34
C GLY A 162 22.12 -7.62 -10.78
N LYS A 163 21.00 -6.96 -10.48
CA LYS A 163 19.76 -7.61 -9.98
C LYS A 163 19.16 -8.54 -11.03
N ALA A 164 19.15 -8.16 -12.32
CA ALA A 164 18.62 -9.00 -13.39
C ALA A 164 19.50 -10.25 -13.57
N ARG A 165 20.83 -10.08 -13.53
CA ARG A 165 21.78 -11.19 -13.59
C ARG A 165 21.54 -12.20 -12.45
N ARG A 166 21.23 -11.73 -11.24
CA ARG A 166 20.91 -12.62 -10.10
C ARG A 166 19.59 -13.34 -10.27
N LEU A 167 18.55 -12.69 -10.81
CA LEU A 167 17.27 -13.35 -11.12
C LEU A 167 17.45 -14.45 -12.18
N PHE A 168 18.12 -14.15 -13.30
CA PHE A 168 18.44 -15.13 -14.34
C PHE A 168 19.26 -16.30 -13.77
N LYS A 169 20.24 -16.01 -12.90
CA LYS A 169 21.01 -17.06 -12.24
C LYS A 169 20.11 -17.93 -11.35
N ALA A 170 19.16 -17.34 -10.61
CA ALA A 170 18.25 -18.07 -9.74
C ALA A 170 17.28 -18.97 -10.52
N PHE A 171 16.71 -18.47 -11.62
CA PHE A 171 15.85 -19.25 -12.51
C PHE A 171 16.59 -20.45 -13.12
N LEU A 172 17.86 -20.24 -13.48
CA LEU A 172 18.70 -21.30 -14.08
C LEU A 172 19.24 -22.32 -13.07
N VAL A 173 18.95 -22.17 -11.77
CA VAL A 173 19.17 -23.24 -10.80
C VAL A 173 18.01 -24.22 -10.89
N PRO A 174 18.26 -25.54 -11.06
CA PRO A 174 17.20 -26.54 -11.09
C PRO A 174 16.28 -26.44 -9.86
N GLN A 175 15.00 -26.25 -10.12
CA GLN A 175 13.94 -26.18 -9.11
C GLN A 175 12.80 -27.09 -9.53
N THR A 176 12.16 -27.75 -8.57
CA THR A 176 11.04 -28.67 -8.81
C THR A 176 9.67 -28.04 -8.55
N ALA A 177 9.65 -26.78 -8.10
CA ALA A 177 8.45 -26.03 -7.78
C ALA A 177 8.70 -24.54 -7.95
N VAL A 178 7.64 -23.79 -8.22
CA VAL A 178 7.66 -22.33 -8.23
C VAL A 178 8.03 -21.81 -6.83
N SER A 179 8.86 -20.78 -6.80
CA SER A 179 9.28 -20.14 -5.55
C SER A 179 9.31 -18.62 -5.66
N PHE A 180 9.20 -17.95 -4.52
CA PHE A 180 9.35 -16.50 -4.46
C PHE A 180 10.83 -16.11 -4.53
N TRP A 181 11.11 -15.06 -5.28
CA TRP A 181 12.43 -14.45 -5.37
C TRP A 181 12.36 -12.97 -5.03
N SER A 182 13.27 -12.50 -4.17
CA SER A 182 13.39 -11.10 -3.79
C SER A 182 14.85 -10.67 -3.87
N ASP A 183 15.07 -9.39 -4.18
CA ASP A 183 16.40 -8.80 -4.24
C ASP A 183 16.37 -7.37 -3.70
N PRO A 184 17.28 -7.00 -2.78
CA PRO A 184 17.26 -5.68 -2.15
C PRO A 184 17.49 -4.53 -3.14
N HIS A 185 18.24 -4.75 -4.23
CA HIS A 185 18.44 -3.73 -5.25
C HIS A 185 17.24 -3.59 -6.17
N LEU A 186 16.51 -4.67 -6.44
CA LEU A 186 15.21 -4.59 -7.09
C LEU A 186 14.22 -3.81 -6.21
N THR A 187 14.14 -4.13 -4.91
CA THR A 187 13.29 -3.40 -3.97
C THR A 187 13.62 -1.92 -3.94
N ALA A 188 14.89 -1.54 -3.82
CA ALA A 188 15.31 -0.14 -3.81
C ALA A 188 14.99 0.60 -5.13
N ALA A 189 15.14 -0.08 -6.27
CA ALA A 189 14.78 0.48 -7.57
C ALA A 189 13.26 0.72 -7.67
N ALA A 190 12.44 -0.25 -7.26
CA ALA A 190 10.99 -0.12 -7.26
C ALA A 190 10.51 0.97 -6.29
N GLU A 191 11.09 1.01 -5.10
CA GLU A 191 10.76 1.95 -4.04
C GLU A 191 10.94 3.42 -4.45
N THR A 192 11.89 3.69 -5.35
CA THR A 192 12.20 5.02 -5.89
C THR A 192 11.60 5.25 -7.29
N HIS A 193 10.94 4.24 -7.87
CA HIS A 193 10.41 4.31 -9.22
C HIS A 193 9.19 5.25 -9.28
N PRO A 194 9.12 6.18 -10.26
CA PRO A 194 8.04 7.17 -10.31
C PRO A 194 6.64 6.58 -10.46
N ASN A 195 6.46 5.51 -11.25
CA ASN A 195 5.14 4.86 -11.38
C ASN A 195 4.72 4.16 -10.08
N ILE A 196 5.68 3.61 -9.34
CA ILE A 196 5.42 2.96 -8.04
C ILE A 196 5.10 4.02 -6.97
N THR A 197 5.86 5.12 -6.94
CA THR A 197 5.61 6.26 -6.06
C THR A 197 4.22 6.86 -6.30
N SER A 198 3.86 7.08 -7.57
CA SER A 198 2.52 7.54 -7.96
C SER A 198 1.43 6.56 -7.51
N PHE A 199 1.66 5.25 -7.73
CA PHE A 199 0.74 4.21 -7.28
C PHE A 199 0.52 4.25 -5.76
N VAL A 200 1.59 4.31 -4.95
CA VAL A 200 1.52 4.37 -3.48
C VAL A 200 0.61 5.52 -3.02
N HIS A 201 0.78 6.71 -3.60
CA HIS A 201 -0.04 7.87 -3.26
C HIS A 201 -1.49 7.72 -3.69
N ARG A 202 -1.74 7.21 -4.91
CA ARG A 202 -3.10 6.99 -5.42
C ARG A 202 -3.83 5.85 -4.71
N ALA A 203 -3.11 4.82 -4.25
CA ALA A 203 -3.65 3.70 -3.48
C ALA A 203 -4.14 4.15 -2.10
N LEU A 204 -3.42 5.06 -1.45
CA LEU A 204 -3.89 5.71 -0.22
C LEU A 204 -4.99 6.73 -0.50
N SER A 205 -4.77 7.63 -1.47
CA SER A 205 -5.65 8.74 -1.88
C SER A 205 -6.11 9.64 -0.72
N ALA A 206 -5.20 9.88 0.23
CA ALA A 206 -5.45 10.76 1.36
C ALA A 206 -5.48 12.25 0.93
N PRO A 207 -6.14 13.13 1.69
CA PRO A 207 -6.25 14.56 1.37
C PRO A 207 -4.91 15.29 1.21
N ASN A 208 -3.87 14.85 1.93
CA ASN A 208 -2.52 15.39 1.88
C ASN A 208 -1.57 14.59 0.96
N SER A 209 -2.09 13.62 0.18
CA SER A 209 -1.27 12.92 -0.81
C SER A 209 -0.97 13.85 -2.00
N PRO A 210 0.28 13.86 -2.53
CA PRO A 210 0.64 14.68 -3.68
C PRO A 210 -0.11 14.26 -4.95
N GLU A 211 -0.48 12.99 -5.05
CA GLU A 211 -1.34 12.45 -6.09
C GLU A 211 -2.54 11.73 -5.47
N ARG A 212 -3.71 11.88 -6.09
CA ARG A 212 -4.96 11.24 -5.68
C ARG A 212 -5.60 10.56 -6.88
N ALA A 213 -6.29 9.45 -6.63
CA ALA A 213 -7.04 8.80 -7.68
C ALA A 213 -8.27 9.65 -8.07
N ALA A 214 -8.54 9.77 -9.38
CA ALA A 214 -9.67 10.53 -9.90
C ALA A 214 -11.04 9.84 -9.69
N GLY A 215 -11.04 8.58 -9.25
CA GLY A 215 -12.24 7.79 -9.00
C GLY A 215 -11.93 6.45 -8.32
N GLY A 216 -12.99 5.73 -7.95
CA GLY A 216 -12.93 4.47 -7.22
C GLY A 216 -12.67 4.64 -5.72
N THR A 217 -13.00 3.61 -4.94
CA THR A 217 -12.67 3.57 -3.51
C THR A 217 -11.19 3.24 -3.33
N ARG A 218 -10.50 4.02 -2.49
CA ARG A 218 -9.11 3.82 -2.09
C ARG A 218 -9.02 3.64 -0.58
N ILE A 219 -7.82 3.39 -0.04
CA ILE A 219 -7.65 3.05 1.38
C ILE A 219 -8.25 4.14 2.28
N HIS A 220 -8.02 5.42 1.97
CA HIS A 220 -8.59 6.53 2.76
C HIS A 220 -10.13 6.52 2.77
N GLN A 221 -10.77 6.39 1.61
CA GLN A 221 -12.24 6.36 1.51
C GLN A 221 -12.83 5.10 2.17
N ALA A 222 -12.12 3.96 2.11
CA ALA A 222 -12.53 2.73 2.78
C ALA A 222 -12.48 2.89 4.31
N LEU A 223 -11.43 3.54 4.84
CA LEU A 223 -11.32 3.88 6.26
C LEU A 223 -12.43 4.85 6.69
N GLU A 224 -12.68 5.90 5.90
CA GLU A 224 -13.74 6.88 6.17
C GLU A 224 -15.12 6.20 6.23
N THR A 225 -15.43 5.33 5.26
CA THR A 225 -16.68 4.56 5.21
C THR A 225 -16.85 3.66 6.43
N ALA A 226 -15.75 3.09 6.95
CA ALA A 226 -15.73 2.30 8.18
C ALA A 226 -15.72 3.15 9.46
N GLY A 227 -15.92 4.46 9.37
CA GLY A 227 -15.88 5.37 10.51
C GLY A 227 -14.51 5.41 11.19
N TRP A 228 -13.43 5.22 10.41
CA TRP A 228 -12.03 5.14 10.83
C TRP A 228 -11.67 3.89 11.65
N ASP A 229 -12.55 2.89 11.72
CA ASP A 229 -12.22 1.58 12.26
C ASP A 229 -11.52 0.73 11.21
N ILE A 230 -10.19 0.67 11.27
CA ILE A 230 -9.41 -0.16 10.34
C ILE A 230 -9.79 -1.64 10.40
N ASN A 231 -10.36 -2.13 11.51
CA ASN A 231 -10.77 -3.54 11.65
C ASN A 231 -12.10 -3.82 10.94
N ALA A 232 -12.93 -2.79 10.71
CA ALA A 232 -14.17 -2.87 9.96
C ALA A 232 -14.01 -2.46 8.47
N ALA A 233 -12.88 -1.87 8.09
CA ALA A 233 -12.63 -1.44 6.71
C ALA A 233 -12.67 -2.60 5.72
N VAL A 234 -13.34 -2.39 4.58
CA VAL A 234 -13.37 -3.31 3.44
C VAL A 234 -12.21 -2.97 2.52
N ALA A 235 -11.35 -3.94 2.22
CA ALA A 235 -10.20 -3.73 1.36
C ALA A 235 -10.66 -3.44 -0.09
N PRO A 236 -10.32 -2.27 -0.67
CA PRO A 236 -10.54 -2.05 -2.11
C PRO A 236 -9.70 -3.02 -2.94
N THR A 237 -10.27 -3.49 -4.04
CA THR A 237 -9.66 -4.48 -4.96
C THR A 237 -9.33 -3.92 -6.35
N ASP A 238 -9.68 -2.65 -6.59
CA ASP A 238 -9.62 -2.01 -7.91
C ASP A 238 -8.71 -0.78 -7.90
N LEU A 239 -7.47 -0.97 -7.46
CA LEU A 239 -6.46 0.10 -7.43
C LEU A 239 -5.78 0.33 -8.79
N GLY A 240 -5.90 -0.61 -9.72
CA GLY A 240 -5.00 -0.75 -10.87
C GLY A 240 -3.62 -1.29 -10.44
N VAL A 241 -2.80 -1.74 -11.39
CA VAL A 241 -1.43 -2.20 -11.13
C VAL A 241 -0.44 -1.27 -11.83
N PRO A 242 0.72 -0.94 -11.21
CA PRO A 242 1.75 -0.15 -11.88
C PRO A 242 2.60 -1.02 -12.83
N ALA A 243 3.37 -0.36 -13.68
CA ALA A 243 4.32 -1.00 -14.59
C ALA A 243 5.69 -0.29 -14.57
N PHE A 244 6.73 -1.03 -14.94
CA PHE A 244 8.10 -0.58 -15.16
C PHE A 244 8.37 -0.42 -16.67
N ASN A 245 7.79 0.63 -17.22
CA ASN A 245 7.74 0.90 -18.66
C ASN A 245 8.21 2.32 -19.03
N ARG A 246 9.07 2.92 -18.21
CA ARG A 246 9.68 4.21 -18.54
C ARG A 246 10.83 4.03 -19.55
N GLY A 247 11.01 5.05 -20.39
CA GLY A 247 12.03 5.08 -21.42
C GLY A 247 11.50 4.66 -22.79
N SER A 248 12.42 4.25 -23.67
CA SER A 248 12.12 3.77 -25.00
C SER A 248 12.49 2.30 -25.12
N ASP A 249 11.52 1.50 -25.56
CA ASP A 249 11.69 0.09 -25.92
C ASP A 249 12.61 -0.08 -27.13
N ILE A 250 12.48 0.77 -28.15
CA ILE A 250 13.29 0.74 -29.37
C ILE A 250 14.74 1.11 -29.09
N LEU A 251 14.97 2.13 -28.25
CA LEU A 251 16.32 2.60 -27.93
C LEU A 251 16.91 1.92 -26.69
N LEU A 252 16.14 1.06 -26.01
CA LEU A 252 16.50 0.41 -24.75
C LEU A 252 17.05 1.42 -23.75
N THR A 253 16.19 2.29 -23.23
CA THR A 253 16.55 3.31 -22.22
C THR A 253 15.73 3.15 -20.95
N GLU A 254 16.23 3.69 -19.84
CA GLU A 254 15.59 3.59 -18.51
C GLU A 254 15.23 2.13 -18.15
N ASP A 255 13.95 1.81 -17.92
CA ASP A 255 13.50 0.50 -17.45
C ASP A 255 13.84 -0.63 -18.43
N TYR A 256 13.84 -0.30 -19.73
CA TYR A 256 14.16 -1.23 -20.82
C TYR A 256 15.65 -1.61 -20.88
N SER A 257 16.51 -0.93 -20.12
CA SER A 257 17.97 -1.19 -20.11
C SER A 257 18.54 -1.53 -18.74
N ASN A 258 17.82 -1.20 -17.67
CA ASN A 258 18.29 -1.39 -16.30
C ASN A 258 17.84 -2.72 -15.69
N GLY A 259 17.18 -3.59 -16.47
CA GLY A 259 16.69 -4.89 -16.08
C GLY A 259 15.24 -4.92 -15.60
N LEU A 260 14.60 -3.78 -15.30
CA LEU A 260 13.26 -3.79 -14.69
C LEU A 260 12.21 -4.37 -15.64
N THR A 261 12.24 -4.03 -16.93
CA THR A 261 11.29 -4.59 -17.90
C THR A 261 11.39 -6.10 -17.98
N VAL A 262 12.58 -6.69 -18.10
CA VAL A 262 12.69 -8.16 -18.21
C VAL A 262 12.42 -8.91 -16.90
N MET A 263 12.51 -8.24 -15.75
CA MET A 263 12.29 -8.86 -14.44
C MET A 263 10.83 -8.81 -13.99
N VAL A 264 10.09 -7.76 -14.38
CA VAL A 264 8.76 -7.44 -13.83
C VAL A 264 7.79 -6.83 -14.87
N ASP A 265 8.24 -6.18 -15.95
CA ASP A 265 7.47 -5.35 -16.91
C ASP A 265 6.16 -4.72 -16.36
N GLY A 266 5.05 -5.49 -16.35
CA GLY A 266 3.81 -5.16 -15.66
C GLY A 266 3.61 -5.96 -14.37
N VAL A 267 3.33 -5.27 -13.26
CA VAL A 267 3.01 -5.94 -12.00
C VAL A 267 1.69 -6.68 -12.09
N GLN A 268 1.67 -7.98 -11.78
CA GLN A 268 0.46 -8.79 -11.81
C GLN A 268 -0.41 -8.65 -10.56
N HIS A 269 0.21 -8.56 -9.39
CA HIS A 269 -0.52 -8.33 -8.14
C HIS A 269 0.15 -7.25 -7.28
N VAL A 270 -0.69 -6.47 -6.60
CA VAL A 270 -0.25 -5.63 -5.48
C VAL A 270 -1.06 -5.96 -4.25
N ILE A 271 -0.40 -6.28 -3.15
CA ILE A 271 -1.04 -6.47 -1.85
C ILE A 271 -0.55 -5.35 -0.93
N VAL A 272 -1.49 -4.62 -0.32
CA VAL A 272 -1.17 -3.59 0.67
C VAL A 272 -1.58 -4.09 2.04
N VAL A 273 -0.61 -4.21 2.93
CA VAL A 273 -0.79 -4.69 4.30
C VAL A 273 -0.66 -3.52 5.27
N ALA A 274 -1.66 -3.31 6.12
CA ALA A 274 -1.53 -2.43 7.26
C ALA A 274 -0.68 -3.13 8.33
N LYS A 275 0.45 -2.52 8.69
CA LYS A 275 1.40 -3.00 9.70
C LYS A 275 1.21 -2.29 11.04
N ASP A 276 0.71 -1.05 10.98
CA ASP A 276 0.33 -0.27 12.15
C ASP A 276 -0.75 0.75 11.77
N TYR A 277 -1.62 1.08 12.72
CA TYR A 277 -2.65 2.10 12.55
C TYR A 277 -3.08 2.66 13.90
N HIS A 278 -3.18 3.99 13.95
CA HIS A 278 -3.89 4.67 15.02
C HIS A 278 -4.75 5.79 14.45
N TYR A 279 -6.02 5.85 14.84
CA TYR A 279 -6.87 7.02 14.61
C TYR A 279 -7.08 7.77 15.91
N ASP A 280 -6.85 9.08 15.90
CA ASP A 280 -7.20 9.97 17.00
C ASP A 280 -8.25 10.98 16.53
N ARG A 281 -9.50 10.75 16.97
CA ARG A 281 -10.62 11.66 16.69
C ARG A 281 -10.39 13.08 17.19
N CYS A 282 -9.71 13.24 18.33
CA CYS A 282 -9.49 14.55 18.93
C CYS A 282 -8.40 15.33 18.18
N ALA A 283 -7.38 14.63 17.68
CA ALA A 283 -6.37 15.22 16.80
C ALA A 283 -6.86 15.41 15.36
N ARG A 284 -8.00 14.80 14.99
CA ARG A 284 -8.51 14.74 13.60
C ARG A 284 -7.41 14.24 12.66
N GLU A 285 -6.72 13.18 13.05
CA GLU A 285 -5.64 12.57 12.29
C GLU A 285 -5.65 11.05 12.48
N TYR A 286 -5.25 10.30 11.45
CA TYR A 286 -4.73 8.95 11.64
C TYR A 286 -3.27 8.84 11.18
N TYR A 287 -2.55 7.94 11.84
CA TYR A 287 -1.30 7.38 11.35
C TYR A 287 -1.56 5.99 10.78
N ILE A 288 -0.84 5.64 9.72
CA ILE A 288 -0.84 4.31 9.17
C ILE A 288 0.55 3.96 8.62
N ARG A 289 1.02 2.75 8.93
CA ARG A 289 2.19 2.14 8.29
C ARG A 289 1.72 1.03 7.35
N LEU A 290 2.04 1.17 6.08
CA LEU A 290 1.61 0.28 5.00
C LEU A 290 2.83 -0.42 4.40
N GLU A 291 2.80 -1.74 4.34
CA GLU A 291 3.69 -2.55 3.51
C GLU A 291 3.03 -2.73 2.14
N TYR A 292 3.75 -2.35 1.08
CA TYR A 292 3.34 -2.56 -0.30
C TYR A 292 4.13 -3.75 -0.85
N VAL A 293 3.42 -4.78 -1.30
CA VAL A 293 4.02 -5.98 -1.88
C VAL A 293 3.58 -6.13 -3.32
N PHE A 294 4.54 -6.10 -4.25
CA PHE A 294 4.32 -6.22 -5.70
C PHE A 294 4.82 -7.58 -6.16
N TYR A 295 4.03 -8.22 -7.02
CA TYR A 295 4.32 -9.54 -7.56
C TYR A 295 4.24 -9.53 -9.07
N ASP A 296 5.17 -10.23 -9.70
CA ASP A 296 5.11 -10.64 -11.09
C ASP A 296 5.78 -12.01 -11.28
N VAL A 297 5.54 -12.65 -12.41
CA VAL A 297 6.10 -13.97 -12.73
C VAL A 297 7.27 -13.81 -13.70
N PHE A 298 8.45 -14.22 -13.25
CA PHE A 298 9.58 -14.46 -14.14
C PHE A 298 9.42 -15.83 -14.79
N GLY A 299 8.56 -15.87 -15.81
CA GLY A 299 8.26 -17.01 -16.68
C GLY A 299 7.61 -16.52 -17.97
N LEU A 300 7.46 -17.41 -18.95
CA LEU A 300 6.87 -17.10 -20.25
C LEU A 300 5.69 -18.01 -20.55
N ASP A 301 4.63 -17.43 -21.12
CA ASP A 301 3.56 -18.19 -21.74
C ASP A 301 3.74 -18.36 -23.26
N ASP A 302 2.75 -18.94 -23.93
CA ASP A 302 2.81 -19.13 -25.38
C ASP A 302 2.62 -17.83 -26.17
N ILE A 303 1.90 -16.87 -25.59
CA ILE A 303 1.70 -15.54 -26.18
C ILE A 303 3.03 -14.79 -26.15
N ASP A 304 3.81 -14.91 -25.09
CA ASP A 304 5.15 -14.33 -24.99
C ASP A 304 6.10 -14.96 -25.99
N LEU A 305 6.12 -16.29 -26.10
CA LEU A 305 6.91 -16.99 -27.12
C LEU A 305 6.57 -16.47 -28.51
N ARG A 306 5.28 -16.34 -28.83
CA ARG A 306 4.82 -15.82 -30.11
C ARG A 306 5.27 -14.37 -30.33
N ARG A 307 5.10 -13.52 -29.32
CA ARG A 307 5.32 -12.07 -29.42
C ARG A 307 6.79 -11.68 -29.47
N PHE A 308 7.61 -12.31 -28.63
CA PHE A 308 8.99 -11.90 -28.39
C PHE A 308 10.01 -12.89 -28.93
N GLY A 309 9.65 -14.17 -29.04
CA GLY A 309 10.51 -15.23 -29.55
C GLY A 309 10.17 -15.60 -31.00
N ALA A 310 9.62 -16.80 -31.14
CA ALA A 310 9.38 -17.56 -32.36
C ALA A 310 8.77 -16.79 -33.55
N ASP A 311 7.72 -16.00 -33.31
CA ASP A 311 7.01 -15.26 -34.37
C ASP A 311 7.24 -13.74 -34.24
N GLY A 312 8.12 -13.32 -33.33
CA GLY A 312 8.40 -11.93 -32.99
C GLY A 312 9.36 -11.27 -33.96
N TRP A 313 10.58 -10.99 -33.51
CA TRP A 313 11.63 -10.36 -34.31
C TRP A 313 12.52 -11.45 -34.93
N PRO A 314 12.27 -11.88 -36.19
CA PRO A 314 12.90 -13.07 -36.74
C PRO A 314 14.43 -12.90 -36.75
N ASP A 315 15.14 -13.95 -36.33
CA ASP A 315 16.60 -14.06 -36.40
C ASP A 315 17.37 -12.96 -35.62
N THR A 316 16.79 -12.48 -34.52
CA THR A 316 17.47 -11.55 -33.60
C THR A 316 17.92 -12.23 -32.31
N ILE A 317 18.99 -11.72 -31.70
CA ILE A 317 19.51 -12.22 -30.40
C ILE A 317 18.41 -12.23 -29.31
N PRO A 318 17.56 -11.18 -29.16
CA PRO A 318 16.45 -11.22 -28.22
C PRO A 318 15.45 -12.35 -28.50
N ALA A 319 15.07 -12.57 -29.76
CA ALA A 319 14.11 -13.62 -30.11
C ALA A 319 14.66 -15.01 -29.80
N GLU A 320 15.95 -15.25 -30.05
CA GLU A 320 16.60 -16.48 -29.61
C GLU A 320 16.62 -16.63 -28.09
N GLY A 321 16.88 -15.54 -27.36
CA GLY A 321 16.89 -15.53 -25.90
C GLY A 321 15.53 -15.87 -25.28
N PHE A 322 14.45 -15.24 -25.75
CA PHE A 322 13.08 -15.53 -25.29
C PHE A 322 12.63 -16.95 -25.67
N THR A 323 12.96 -17.41 -26.88
CA THR A 323 12.67 -18.79 -27.28
C THR A 323 13.43 -19.79 -26.40
N ALA A 324 14.71 -19.52 -26.10
CA ALA A 324 15.49 -20.37 -25.21
C ALA A 324 14.94 -20.41 -23.79
N TRP A 325 14.50 -19.26 -23.25
CA TRP A 325 13.83 -19.19 -21.95
C TRP A 325 12.56 -20.04 -21.92
N TRP A 326 11.69 -19.90 -22.92
CA TRP A 326 10.47 -20.72 -23.02
C TRP A 326 10.81 -22.22 -23.11
N GLN A 327 11.82 -22.60 -23.91
CA GLN A 327 12.24 -24.01 -24.01
C GLN A 327 12.79 -24.53 -22.68
N LEU A 328 13.60 -23.75 -21.95
CA LEU A 328 14.07 -24.13 -20.62
C LEU A 328 12.89 -24.43 -19.67
N GLN A 329 11.89 -23.55 -19.66
CA GLN A 329 10.70 -23.68 -18.81
C GLN A 329 9.81 -24.87 -19.21
N HIS A 330 9.47 -25.00 -20.49
CA HIS A 330 8.41 -25.89 -20.95
C HIS A 330 8.91 -27.23 -21.51
N GLN A 331 10.17 -27.30 -21.96
CA GLN A 331 10.78 -28.53 -22.47
C GLN A 331 11.74 -29.17 -21.47
N HIS A 332 12.40 -28.37 -20.63
CA HIS A 332 13.41 -28.84 -19.68
C HIS A 332 13.01 -28.69 -18.21
N GLY A 333 11.80 -28.19 -17.92
CA GLY A 333 11.23 -28.17 -16.57
C GLY A 333 11.83 -27.14 -15.62
N TYR A 334 12.41 -26.05 -16.13
CA TYR A 334 12.89 -24.95 -15.27
C TYR A 334 11.69 -24.23 -14.69
N ALA A 335 11.51 -24.30 -13.37
CA ALA A 335 10.38 -23.69 -12.69
C ALA A 335 10.49 -22.15 -12.70
N PRO A 336 9.42 -21.42 -13.07
CA PRO A 336 9.34 -19.96 -12.95
C PRO A 336 9.56 -19.48 -11.53
N LEU A 337 9.97 -18.22 -11.42
CA LEU A 337 10.09 -17.53 -10.14
C LEU A 337 9.00 -16.48 -10.02
N ILE A 338 8.43 -16.31 -8.84
CA ILE A 338 7.57 -15.17 -8.54
C ILE A 338 8.46 -14.07 -7.98
N THR A 339 8.69 -13.02 -8.76
CA THR A 339 9.39 -11.83 -8.27
C THR A 339 8.51 -11.15 -7.22
N ARG A 340 9.04 -10.98 -6.01
CA ARG A 340 8.37 -10.35 -4.87
C ARG A 340 9.16 -9.13 -4.42
N ILE A 341 8.54 -7.96 -4.52
CA ILE A 341 9.08 -6.68 -4.05
C ILE A 341 8.26 -6.23 -2.86
N ALA A 342 8.88 -5.92 -1.72
CA ALA A 342 8.18 -5.44 -0.53
C ALA A 342 8.91 -4.26 0.11
N PHE A 343 8.19 -3.18 0.41
CA PHE A 343 8.70 -2.06 1.19
C PHE A 343 7.59 -1.36 1.97
N GLU A 344 7.96 -0.64 3.03
CA GLU A 344 7.01 0.05 3.92
C GLU A 344 6.98 1.56 3.69
N ARG A 345 5.82 2.16 3.95
CA ARG A 345 5.60 3.61 3.98
C ARG A 345 4.74 4.00 5.15
N GLU A 346 5.07 5.13 5.75
CA GLU A 346 4.31 5.72 6.84
C GLU A 346 3.58 6.97 6.37
N PHE A 347 2.36 7.16 6.87
CA PHE A 347 1.55 8.31 6.57
C PHE A 347 0.91 8.84 7.84
N ARG A 348 0.89 10.17 7.97
CA ARG A 348 0.04 10.90 8.89
C ARG A 348 -0.96 11.69 8.06
N VAL A 349 -2.25 11.48 8.32
CA VAL A 349 -3.30 11.96 7.45
C VAL A 349 -4.34 12.73 8.27
N PRO A 350 -4.52 14.03 8.02
CA PRO A 350 -5.60 14.78 8.62
C PRO A 350 -6.94 14.28 8.10
N VAL A 351 -7.95 14.26 8.97
CA VAL A 351 -9.33 13.87 8.64
C VAL A 351 -10.31 14.99 9.01
N PRO A 352 -11.51 15.00 8.41
CA PRO A 352 -12.59 15.90 8.81
C PRO A 352 -13.09 15.68 10.25
#